data_AF-A0A968VMI9-F1
#
_entry.id   AF-A0A968VMI9-F1
#
_cell.length_a   1.000
_cell.length_b   1.000
_cell.length_c   1.000
_cell.angle_alpha   90.00
_cell.angle_beta   90.00
_cell.angle_gamma   90.00
#
_symmetry.space_group_name_H-M   'P 1'
#
loop_
_entity.id
_entity.type
_entity.pdbx_description
1 polymer ?
#
loop_
_entity_poly.entity_id
_entity_poly.type
_entity_poly.pdbx_seq_one_letter_code
_entity_poly.pdbx_strand_id
1 'polypeptide(L)'
;MVFLMTVSFVPFSSHLLGSYPETNFAISFYAVNIIIIGTTLYILRQYLLNRPYLLQDSIDSKDIIHGTVRIFLPPVFAAIAVVVSYFNIPMSYILLTFPFVFNILPGGLNYLEYKLIHRPRIFINPNDNSKIHRPKASNS
;
A
#
# COMPACT_ATOMS: atom_id res chain seq x y z
N MET A 1 -13.41 -14.60 0.21
CA MET A 1 -14.86 -14.30 0.21
C MET A 1 -15.19 -12.98 0.92
N VAL A 2 -14.71 -12.73 2.16
CA VAL A 2 -14.98 -11.48 2.91
C VAL A 2 -14.65 -10.19 2.12
N PHE A 3 -13.58 -10.21 1.31
CA PHE A 3 -13.22 -9.09 0.45
C PHE A 3 -14.34 -8.70 -0.53
N LEU A 4 -14.82 -9.65 -1.34
CA LEU A 4 -15.84 -9.40 -2.35
C LEU A 4 -17.17 -8.98 -1.73
N MET A 5 -17.52 -9.56 -0.57
CA MET A 5 -18.69 -9.16 0.19
C MET A 5 -18.59 -7.69 0.62
N THR A 6 -17.45 -7.28 1.19
CA THR A 6 -17.24 -5.88 1.61
C THR A 6 -17.24 -4.92 0.43
N VAL A 7 -16.62 -5.31 -0.69
CA VAL A 7 -16.61 -4.51 -1.93
C VAL A 7 -18.02 -4.35 -2.51
N SER A 8 -18.83 -5.40 -2.47
CA SER A 8 -20.24 -5.33 -2.92
C SER A 8 -21.10 -4.39 -2.06
N PHE A 9 -20.64 -4.08 -0.83
CA PHE A 9 -21.31 -3.17 0.10
C PHE A 9 -20.91 -1.70 -0.10
N VAL A 10 -19.86 -1.41 -0.87
CA VAL A 10 -19.42 -0.06 -1.23
C VAL A 10 -20.53 0.81 -1.84
N PRO A 11 -21.33 0.35 -2.83
CA PRO A 11 -22.41 1.18 -3.38
C PRO A 11 -23.44 1.60 -2.31
N PHE A 12 -23.71 0.74 -1.33
CA PHE A 12 -24.61 1.06 -0.22
C PHE A 12 -24.02 2.13 0.71
N SER A 13 -22.76 1.96 1.14
CA SER A 13 -22.10 2.94 2.01
C SER A 13 -21.89 4.29 1.31
N SER A 14 -21.60 4.27 0.00
CA SER A 14 -21.50 5.47 -0.84
C SER A 14 -22.85 6.18 -1.00
N HIS A 15 -23.93 5.43 -1.21
CA HIS A 15 -25.27 6.00 -1.26
C HIS A 15 -25.64 6.68 0.07
N LEU A 16 -25.37 6.02 1.20
CA LEU A 16 -25.59 6.60 2.53
C LEU A 16 -24.81 7.92 2.73
N LEU A 17 -23.55 7.95 2.29
CA LEU A 17 -22.71 9.15 2.32
C LEU A 17 -23.25 10.30 1.47
N GLY A 18 -23.80 9.98 0.29
CA GLY A 18 -24.41 10.97 -0.60
C GLY A 18 -25.78 11.47 -0.14
N SER A 19 -26.56 10.63 0.55
CA SER A 19 -27.87 10.99 1.09
C SER A 19 -27.77 11.83 2.38
N TYR A 20 -26.72 11.64 3.17
CA TYR A 20 -26.53 12.34 4.45
C TYR A 20 -25.16 13.00 4.56
N PRO A 21 -24.84 13.97 3.68
CA PRO A 21 -23.49 14.52 3.58
C PRO A 21 -23.05 15.34 4.80
N GLU A 22 -24.01 15.92 5.52
CA GLU A 22 -23.77 16.73 6.72
C GLU A 22 -23.68 15.89 8.01
N THR A 23 -23.65 14.56 7.89
CA THR A 23 -23.61 13.67 9.07
C THR A 23 -22.28 12.96 9.22
N ASN A 24 -21.67 13.11 10.40
CA ASN A 24 -20.43 12.40 10.76
C ASN A 24 -20.60 10.88 10.75
N PHE A 25 -21.83 10.41 10.98
CA PHE A 25 -22.18 8.99 10.93
C PHE A 25 -21.99 8.42 9.53
N ALA A 26 -22.48 9.10 8.49
CA ALA A 26 -22.36 8.61 7.12
C ALA A 26 -20.89 8.56 6.65
N ILE A 27 -20.09 9.58 7.00
CA ILE A 27 -18.64 9.62 6.75
C ILE A 27 -17.93 8.46 7.44
N SER A 28 -18.22 8.26 8.73
CA SER A 28 -17.62 7.19 9.52
C SER A 28 -17.97 5.81 8.96
N PHE A 29 -19.23 5.60 8.57
CA PHE A 29 -19.69 4.33 8.02
C PHE A 29 -19.02 3.99 6.69
N TYR A 30 -18.89 4.99 5.80
CA TYR A 30 -18.15 4.83 4.55
C TYR A 30 -16.66 4.57 4.79
N ALA A 31 -16.02 5.36 5.65
CA ALA A 31 -14.60 5.21 5.96
C ALA A 31 -14.26 3.85 6.59
N VAL A 32 -15.09 3.35 7.50
CA VAL A 32 -14.93 2.00 8.09
C VAL A 32 -15.01 0.93 7.00
N ASN A 33 -15.93 1.06 6.04
CA ASN A 33 -16.01 0.12 4.93
C ASN A 33 -14.70 0.10 4.10
N ILE A 34 -14.15 1.27 3.79
CA ILE A 34 -12.85 1.40 3.09
C ILE A 34 -11.70 0.77 3.89
N ILE A 35 -11.67 0.96 5.21
CA ILE A 35 -10.66 0.36 6.08
C ILE A 35 -10.74 -1.16 6.02
N ILE A 36 -11.93 -1.75 6.13
CA ILE A 36 -12.13 -3.21 6.06
C ILE A 36 -11.66 -3.77 4.71
N ILE A 37 -11.95 -3.07 3.61
CA ILE A 37 -11.49 -3.46 2.26
C ILE A 37 -9.97 -3.49 2.21
N GLY A 38 -9.31 -2.41 2.67
CA GLY A 38 -7.85 -2.34 2.66
C GLY A 38 -7.19 -3.38 3.57
N THR A 39 -7.73 -3.62 4.77
CA THR A 39 -7.24 -4.66 5.68
C THR A 39 -7.38 -6.04 5.04
N THR A 40 -8.51 -6.34 4.40
CA THR A 40 -8.71 -7.64 3.75
C THR A 40 -7.76 -7.82 2.56
N LEU A 41 -7.52 -6.75 1.79
CA LEU A 41 -6.58 -6.76 0.68
C LEU A 41 -5.14 -6.95 1.16
N TYR A 42 -4.77 -6.37 2.30
CA TYR A 42 -3.49 -6.60 2.96
C TYR A 42 -3.32 -8.06 3.40
N ILE A 43 -4.34 -8.66 4.03
CA ILE A 43 -4.31 -10.08 4.44
C ILE A 43 -4.13 -10.99 3.22
N LEU A 44 -4.87 -10.74 2.13
CA LEU A 44 -4.74 -11.49 0.88
C LEU A 44 -3.32 -11.40 0.34
N ARG A 45 -2.74 -10.19 0.36
CA ARG A 45 -1.39 -9.96 -0.11
C ARG A 45 -0.32 -10.64 0.74
N GLN A 46 -0.45 -10.57 2.07
CA GLN A 46 0.43 -11.27 2.99
C GLN A 46 0.38 -12.79 2.78
N TYR A 47 -0.82 -13.33 2.51
CA TYR A 47 -1.02 -14.74 2.18
C TYR A 47 -0.28 -15.13 0.90
N LEU A 48 -0.31 -14.29 -0.14
CA LEU A 48 0.43 -14.53 -1.39
C LEU A 48 1.95 -14.47 -1.19
N LEU A 49 2.46 -13.50 -0.43
CA LEU A 49 3.89 -13.37 -0.14
C LEU A 49 4.45 -14.56 0.66
N ASN A 50 3.64 -15.17 1.52
CA ASN A 50 4.01 -16.36 2.30
C ASN A 50 3.98 -17.67 1.48
N ARG A 51 3.50 -17.65 0.23
CA ARG A 51 3.43 -18.82 -0.67
C ARG A 51 4.29 -18.59 -1.92
N PRO A 52 5.63 -18.65 -1.80
CA PRO A 52 6.56 -18.33 -2.90
C PRO A 52 6.45 -19.27 -4.12
N TYR A 53 5.81 -20.43 -3.99
CA TYR A 53 5.67 -21.41 -5.07
C TYR A 53 4.75 -20.94 -6.22
N LEU A 54 3.90 -19.92 -6.00
CA LEU A 54 3.05 -19.32 -7.03
C LEU A 54 3.69 -18.10 -7.72
N LEU A 55 4.83 -17.63 -7.20
CA LEU A 55 5.59 -16.50 -7.74
C LEU A 55 6.67 -17.05 -8.68
N GLN A 56 6.25 -17.71 -9.76
CA GLN A 56 7.14 -18.07 -10.85
C GLN A 56 7.36 -16.78 -11.67
N ASP A 57 8.63 -16.38 -11.77
CA ASP A 57 9.17 -15.22 -12.50
C ASP A 57 9.18 -13.85 -11.78
N SER A 58 10.40 -13.46 -11.39
CA SER A 58 10.94 -12.08 -11.39
C SER A 58 9.99 -10.93 -11.01
N ILE A 59 9.38 -10.96 -9.82
CA ILE A 59 8.82 -9.73 -9.26
C ILE A 59 9.97 -8.89 -8.71
N ASP A 60 10.31 -7.80 -9.40
CA ASP A 60 11.27 -6.82 -8.91
C ASP A 60 10.77 -6.29 -7.56
N SER A 61 11.66 -6.20 -6.56
CA SER A 61 11.29 -5.76 -5.21
C SER A 61 10.66 -4.37 -5.19
N LYS A 62 10.84 -3.60 -6.27
CA LYS A 62 10.22 -2.30 -6.53
C LYS A 62 8.71 -2.40 -6.71
N ASP A 63 8.19 -3.36 -7.47
CA ASP A 63 6.74 -3.51 -7.70
C ASP A 63 5.98 -3.88 -6.43
N ILE A 64 6.66 -4.59 -5.52
CA ILE A 64 6.12 -4.95 -4.22
C ILE A 64 5.95 -3.70 -3.34
N ILE A 65 6.91 -2.76 -3.31
CA ILE A 65 6.75 -1.57 -2.47
C ILE A 65 5.66 -0.66 -3.04
N HIS A 66 5.61 -0.50 -4.37
CA HIS A 66 4.59 0.30 -5.04
C HIS A 66 3.17 -0.22 -4.77
N GLY A 67 2.99 -1.55 -4.84
CA GLY A 67 1.72 -2.18 -4.49
C GLY A 67 1.34 -2.00 -3.02
N THR A 68 2.30 -1.96 -2.09
CA THR A 68 2.02 -1.79 -0.65
C THR A 68 1.44 -0.41 -0.38
N VAL A 69 2.12 0.64 -0.84
CA VAL A 69 1.68 2.03 -0.57
C VAL A 69 0.29 2.26 -1.15
N ARG A 70 0.03 1.74 -2.36
CA ARG A 70 -1.27 1.83 -3.03
C ARG A 70 -2.40 1.17 -2.23
N ILE A 71 -2.13 0.07 -1.53
CA ILE A 71 -3.14 -0.64 -0.73
C ILE A 71 -3.39 0.06 0.62
N PHE A 72 -2.35 0.63 1.22
CA PHE A 72 -2.45 1.24 2.56
C PHE A 72 -2.88 2.70 2.56
N LEU A 73 -2.68 3.43 1.46
CA LEU A 73 -3.01 4.85 1.40
C LEU A 73 -4.51 5.13 1.66
N PRO A 74 -5.48 4.42 1.03
CA PRO A 74 -6.89 4.70 1.25
C PRO A 74 -7.36 4.43 2.70
N PRO A 75 -7.02 3.30 3.36
CA PRO A 75 -7.38 3.06 4.76
C PRO A 75 -6.82 4.10 5.74
N VAL A 76 -5.56 4.53 5.56
CA VAL A 76 -4.92 5.51 6.44
C VAL A 76 -5.64 6.85 6.35
N PHE A 77 -5.90 7.33 5.13
CA PHE A 77 -6.63 8.58 4.94
C PHE A 77 -8.10 8.48 5.36
N ALA A 78 -8.74 7.32 5.17
CA ALA A 78 -10.09 7.08 5.67
C ALA A 78 -10.14 7.19 7.20
N ALA A 79 -9.16 6.61 7.92
CA ALA A 79 -9.08 6.72 9.38
C ALA A 79 -8.91 8.18 9.84
N ILE A 80 -8.06 8.95 9.16
CA ILE A 80 -7.88 10.38 9.45
C ILE A 80 -9.16 11.15 9.14
N ALA A 81 -9.85 10.86 8.04
CA ALA A 81 -11.10 11.51 7.66
C ALA A 81 -12.21 11.32 8.72
N VAL A 82 -12.28 10.15 9.36
CA VAL A 82 -13.21 9.92 10.48
C VAL A 82 -12.94 10.91 11.61
N VAL A 83 -11.69 11.06 12.02
CA VAL A 83 -11.31 11.99 13.10
C VAL A 83 -11.59 13.44 12.69
N VAL A 84 -11.23 13.81 11.46
CA VAL A 84 -11.45 15.17 10.94
C VAL A 84 -12.92 15.51 10.79
N SER A 85 -13.81 14.53 10.58
CA SER A 85 -15.24 14.79 10.40
C SER A 85 -15.90 15.44 11.62
N TYR A 86 -15.39 15.14 12.82
CA TYR A 86 -15.88 15.75 14.06
C TYR A 86 -15.56 17.25 14.17
N PHE A 87 -14.60 17.75 13.39
CA PHE A 87 -14.20 19.16 13.37
C PHE A 87 -14.69 19.87 12.10
N ASN A 88 -14.54 19.22 10.94
CA ASN A 88 -14.86 19.82 9.65
C ASN A 88 -15.22 18.74 8.61
N ILE A 89 -16.51 18.70 8.27
CA ILE A 89 -17.10 17.81 7.27
C ILE A 89 -16.46 17.99 5.88
N PRO A 90 -16.41 19.20 5.28
CA PRO A 90 -15.82 19.38 3.96
C PRO A 90 -14.35 18.93 3.86
N MET A 91 -13.53 19.18 4.89
CA MET A 91 -12.15 18.69 4.91
C MET A 91 -12.07 17.16 4.89
N SER A 92 -13.03 16.48 5.50
CA SER A 92 -13.07 15.02 5.54
C SER A 92 -13.32 14.41 4.16
N TYR A 93 -14.16 15.04 3.34
CA TYR A 93 -14.37 14.65 1.95
C TYR A 93 -13.13 14.82 1.08
N ILE A 94 -12.37 15.89 1.29
CA ILE A 94 -11.09 16.11 0.60
C ILE A 94 -10.12 14.99 0.98
N LEU A 95 -10.00 14.67 2.26
CA LEU A 95 -9.15 13.57 2.74
C LEU A 95 -9.60 12.21 2.21
N LEU A 96 -10.90 11.97 2.09
CA LEU A 96 -11.44 10.73 1.53
C LEU A 96 -11.16 10.59 0.05
N THR A 97 -11.19 11.70 -0.71
CA THR A 97 -11.02 11.70 -2.16
C THR A 97 -9.55 11.68 -2.58
N PHE A 98 -8.68 12.34 -1.83
CA PHE A 98 -7.25 12.49 -2.14
C PHE A 98 -6.52 11.16 -2.44
N PRO A 99 -6.70 10.08 -1.65
CA PRO A 99 -6.12 8.78 -1.94
C PRO A 99 -6.57 8.23 -3.28
N PHE A 100 -7.84 8.37 -3.68
CA PHE A 100 -8.32 7.83 -4.96
C PHE A 100 -7.63 8.51 -6.13
N VAL A 101 -7.50 9.84 -6.08
CA VAL A 101 -6.80 10.61 -7.12
C VAL A 101 -5.34 10.17 -7.20
N PHE A 102 -4.65 10.11 -6.06
CA PHE A 102 -3.24 9.70 -6.02
C PHE A 102 -3.03 8.23 -6.42
N ASN A 103 -3.97 7.36 -6.06
CA ASN A 103 -3.93 5.92 -6.33
C ASN A 103 -4.21 5.60 -7.80
N ILE A 104 -5.02 6.41 -8.48
CA ILE A 104 -5.33 6.25 -9.91
C ILE A 104 -4.24 6.86 -10.80
N LEU A 105 -3.59 7.97 -10.38
CA LEU A 105 -2.52 8.60 -11.16
C LEU A 105 -1.22 7.76 -11.11
N PRO A 106 -0.70 7.26 -12.25
CA PRO A 106 0.45 6.36 -12.31
C PRO A 106 1.82 7.05 -12.09
N GLY A 107 1.90 8.21 -11.42
CA GLY A 107 3.12 9.02 -11.34
C GLY A 107 3.59 9.43 -9.94
N GLY A 108 2.77 9.25 -8.90
CA GLY A 108 3.07 9.80 -7.56
C GLY A 108 4.25 9.13 -6.85
N LEU A 109 4.53 7.86 -7.15
CA LEU A 109 5.59 7.11 -6.48
C LEU A 109 6.98 7.29 -7.09
N ASN A 110 7.09 7.69 -8.37
CA ASN A 110 8.37 7.94 -9.04
C ASN A 110 9.16 9.07 -8.34
N TYR A 111 8.46 9.98 -7.64
CA TYR A 111 9.07 11.06 -6.86
C TYR A 111 9.62 10.58 -5.50
N LEU A 112 8.97 9.61 -4.86
CA LEU A 112 9.50 8.95 -3.67
C LEU A 112 10.65 8.00 -4.04
N GLU A 113 10.58 7.38 -5.22
CA GLU A 113 11.66 6.60 -5.82
C GLU A 113 12.94 7.45 -5.91
N TYR A 114 12.86 8.67 -6.46
CA TYR A 114 14.00 9.59 -6.53
C TYR A 114 14.61 9.93 -5.16
N LYS A 115 13.79 10.06 -4.11
CA LYS A 115 14.24 10.51 -2.78
C LYS A 115 14.73 9.37 -1.87
N LEU A 116 14.24 8.13 -2.04
CA LEU A 116 14.61 6.98 -1.20
C LEU A 116 15.69 6.05 -1.81
N ILE A 117 15.87 6.04 -3.14
CA ILE A 117 16.83 5.13 -3.82
C ILE A 117 18.27 5.67 -3.92
N HIS A 118 18.57 6.84 -3.35
CA HIS A 118 19.98 7.27 -3.14
C HIS A 118 20.68 6.55 -1.96
N ARG A 119 20.40 5.26 -1.77
CA ARG A 119 21.20 4.34 -0.96
C ARG A 119 21.94 3.42 -1.94
N PRO A 120 23.28 3.47 -2.02
CA PRO A 120 24.02 2.60 -2.93
C PRO A 120 23.76 1.14 -2.56
N ARG A 121 23.03 0.41 -3.41
CA ARG A 121 22.93 -1.05 -3.31
C ARG A 121 24.29 -1.64 -3.67
N ILE A 122 24.98 -2.16 -2.67
CA ILE A 122 26.09 -3.09 -2.85
C ILE A 122 25.49 -4.35 -3.49
N PHE A 123 25.59 -4.45 -4.81
CA PHE A 123 25.35 -5.70 -5.51
C PHE A 123 26.47 -6.67 -5.10
N ILE A 124 26.14 -7.63 -4.23
CA ILE A 124 27.01 -8.79 -4.04
C ILE A 124 26.84 -9.64 -5.30
N ASN A 125 27.81 -9.52 -6.19
CA ASN A 125 27.94 -10.34 -7.39
C ASN A 125 28.20 -11.80 -6.95
N PRO A 126 27.30 -12.75 -7.24
CA PRO A 126 27.48 -14.15 -6.87
C PRO A 126 28.62 -14.85 -7.64
N ASN A 127 29.27 -14.17 -8.58
CA ASN A 127 30.41 -14.68 -9.34
C ASN A 127 31.75 -14.00 -8.99
N ASP A 128 31.79 -13.23 -7.90
CA ASP A 128 33.04 -12.64 -7.40
C ASP A 128 33.86 -13.67 -6.60
N ASN A 129 34.55 -14.55 -7.34
CA ASN A 129 35.51 -15.50 -6.80
C ASN A 129 36.83 -14.83 -6.32
N SER A 130 36.92 -13.49 -6.27
CA SER A 130 38.14 -12.80 -5.85
C SER A 130 38.47 -12.93 -4.37
N LYS A 131 37.54 -13.44 -3.55
CA LYS A 131 37.75 -13.65 -2.10
C LYS A 131 38.18 -15.05 -1.68
N ILE A 132 38.46 -15.96 -2.62
CA ILE A 132 39.14 -17.22 -2.28
C ILE A 132 40.65 -16.96 -2.30
N HIS A 133 41.12 -16.21 -1.30
CA HIS A 133 42.54 -16.12 -0.99
C HIS A 133 43.05 -17.51 -0.61
N ARG A 134 43.83 -18.11 -1.52
CA ARG A 134 44.74 -19.22 -1.22
C ARG A 134 45.65 -18.81 -0.06
N PRO A 135 45.90 -19.68 0.93
CA PRO A 135 46.89 -19.39 1.97
C PRO A 135 48.26 -19.18 1.33
N LYS A 136 48.95 -18.13 1.77
CA LYS A 136 50.38 -17.90 1.50
C LYS A 136 51.16 -19.14 1.93
N ALA A 137 51.66 -19.91 0.96
CA ALA A 137 52.86 -20.70 1.19
C ALA A 137 54.05 -19.74 1.02
N SER A 138 54.56 -19.26 2.14
CA SER A 138 55.87 -18.61 2.23
C SER A 138 56.93 -19.71 2.37
N ASN A 139 57.97 -19.59 1.56
CA ASN A 139 59.17 -20.42 1.50
C ASN A 139 59.74 -20.83 2.87
N SER A 140 60.18 -22.09 2.98
CA SER A 140 61.59 -22.42 3.22
C SER A 140 61.89 -23.86 2.84
#